data_AF-A0AA96J0Z5-F1
#
_entry.id   AF-A0AA96J0Z5-F1
#
_cell.length_a   1.000
_cell.length_b   1.000
_cell.length_c   1.000
_cell.angle_alpha   90.00
_cell.angle_beta   90.00
_cell.angle_gamma   90.00
#
_symmetry.space_group_name_H-M   'P 1'
#
loop_
_entity.id
_entity.type
_entity.pdbx_description
1 polymer ?
#
loop_
_entity_poly.entity_id
_entity_poly.type
_entity_poly.pdbx_seq_one_letter_code
_entity_poly.pdbx_strand_id
1 'polypeptide(L)'
;MEAKYSIAIAAVYATIYVFGARALYSRLGSVDPDLFSGLPAKDMFSVSRMIFDERLPKEGYPVWFKVAMRGLRIMLYLYPLVLIWAFFVIS
;
A
#
# COMPACT_ATOMS: atom_id res chain seq x y z
N MET A 1 23.43 -10.03 -11.27
CA MET A 1 22.02 -9.85 -11.73
C MET A 1 22.02 -8.58 -12.57
N GLU A 2 21.59 -8.60 -13.84
CA GLU A 2 21.66 -7.39 -14.67
C GLU A 2 20.71 -6.29 -14.14
N ALA A 3 21.14 -5.02 -14.17
CA ALA A 3 20.38 -3.88 -13.65
C ALA A 3 18.94 -3.78 -14.18
N LYS A 4 18.70 -4.24 -15.41
CA LYS A 4 17.36 -4.33 -16.04
C LYS A 4 16.38 -5.18 -15.22
N TYR A 5 16.84 -6.26 -14.58
CA TYR A 5 15.98 -7.12 -13.76
C TYR A 5 15.61 -6.45 -12.44
N SER A 6 16.54 -5.69 -11.85
CA SER A 6 16.28 -4.99 -10.60
C SER A 6 15.32 -3.81 -10.76
N ILE A 7 15.46 -3.06 -11.85
CA ILE A 7 14.51 -2.00 -12.21
C ILE A 7 13.11 -2.60 -12.45
N ALA A 8 13.03 -3.74 -13.15
CA ALA A 8 11.76 -4.43 -13.38
C ALA A 8 11.11 -4.89 -12.06
N ILE A 9 11.88 -5.45 -11.13
CA ILE A 9 11.39 -5.87 -9.81
C ILE A 9 10.88 -4.66 -9.02
N ALA A 10 11.62 -3.56 -8.99
CA ALA A 10 11.21 -2.33 -8.32
C ALA A 10 9.92 -1.73 -8.93
N ALA A 11 9.80 -1.76 -10.25
CA ALA A 11 8.61 -1.28 -10.96
C ALA A 11 7.38 -2.16 -10.68
N VAL A 12 7.52 -3.49 -10.70
CA VAL A 12 6.45 -4.43 -10.34
C VAL A 12 6.01 -4.22 -8.90
N TYR A 13 6.98 -4.09 -7.98
CA TYR A 13 6.72 -3.82 -6.58
C TYR A 13 5.92 -2.52 -6.37
N ALA A 14 6.36 -1.43 -6.99
CA ALA A 14 5.68 -0.13 -6.90
C ALA A 14 4.26 -0.19 -7.50
N THR A 15 4.11 -0.91 -8.61
CA THR A 15 2.81 -1.14 -9.27
C THR A 15 1.86 -1.88 -8.34
N ILE A 16 2.28 -3.01 -7.78
CA ILE A 16 1.46 -3.80 -6.85
C ILE A 16 1.03 -2.93 -5.66
N TYR A 17 1.94 -2.15 -5.09
CA TYR A 17 1.63 -1.25 -3.98
C TYR A 17 0.59 -0.19 -4.36
N VAL A 18 0.81 0.57 -5.44
CA VAL A 18 -0.06 1.68 -5.85
C VAL A 18 -1.46 1.17 -6.22
N PHE A 19 -1.54 0.13 -7.04
CA PHE A 19 -2.83 -0.42 -7.46
C PHE A 19 -3.54 -1.14 -6.31
N GLY A 20 -2.80 -1.89 -5.48
CA GLY A 20 -3.36 -2.56 -4.31
C GLY A 20 -3.92 -1.57 -3.29
N ALA A 21 -3.19 -0.49 -2.98
CA ALA A 21 -3.64 0.53 -2.05
C ALA A 21 -4.86 1.30 -2.56
N ARG A 22 -4.90 1.65 -3.86
CA ARG A 22 -6.07 2.28 -4.48
C ARG A 22 -7.29 1.36 -4.51
N ALA A 23 -7.10 0.08 -4.82
CA ALA A 23 -8.18 -0.90 -4.81
C ALA A 23 -8.75 -1.08 -3.40
N LEU A 24 -7.87 -1.18 -2.40
CA LEU A 24 -8.27 -1.29 -1.00
C LEU A 24 -9.04 -0.05 -0.54
N TYR A 25 -8.55 1.15 -0.86
CA TYR A 25 -9.24 2.41 -0.58
C TYR A 25 -10.63 2.48 -1.24
N SER A 26 -10.75 2.03 -2.50
CA SER A 26 -12.05 2.01 -3.18
C SER A 26 -13.05 1.05 -2.53
N ARG A 27 -12.57 0.03 -1.82
CA ARG A 27 -13.44 -0.89 -1.07
C ARG A 27 -13.69 -0.42 0.37
N LEU A 28 -12.95 0.58 0.86
CA LEU A 28 -13.16 1.12 2.20
C LEU A 28 -14.60 1.61 2.37
N GLY A 29 -15.20 2.27 1.37
CA GLY A 29 -16.59 2.72 1.45
C GLY A 29 -17.63 1.60 1.64
N SER A 30 -17.29 0.35 1.31
CA SER A 30 -18.15 -0.82 1.58
C SER A 30 -17.88 -1.48 2.93
N VAL A 31 -16.72 -1.22 3.53
CA VAL A 31 -16.27 -1.83 4.79
C VAL A 31 -16.50 -0.89 5.98
N ASP A 32 -16.27 0.41 5.77
CA ASP A 32 -16.40 1.49 6.75
C ASP A 32 -16.82 2.78 6.02
N PRO A 33 -18.14 2.94 5.77
CA PRO A 33 -18.68 4.12 5.08
C PRO A 33 -18.42 5.41 5.84
N ASP A 34 -18.45 5.36 7.17
CA ASP A 34 -18.24 6.51 8.05
C ASP A 34 -16.83 7.07 7.87
N LEU A 35 -15.81 6.20 7.94
CA LEU A 35 -14.43 6.60 7.69
C LEU A 35 -14.24 7.08 6.24
N PHE A 36 -14.85 6.42 5.25
CA PHE A 36 -14.74 6.79 3.84
C PHE A 36 -15.34 8.17 3.54
N SER A 37 -16.46 8.53 4.18
CA SER A 37 -17.11 9.82 4.02
C SER A 37 -16.29 10.99 4.58
N GLY A 38 -15.47 10.74 5.60
CA GLY A 38 -14.58 11.72 6.21
C GLY A 38 -13.23 11.90 5.50
N LEU A 39 -12.94 11.10 4.48
CA LEU A 39 -11.70 11.19 3.71
C LEU A 39 -11.92 12.01 2.43
N PRO A 40 -11.09 13.03 2.13
CA PRO A 40 -11.20 13.77 0.89
C PRO A 40 -11.01 12.85 -0.32
N ALA A 41 -11.69 13.20 -1.43
CA ALA A 41 -11.80 12.40 -2.65
C ALA A 41 -10.48 11.73 -3.07
N LYS A 42 -10.51 10.42 -3.36
CA LYS A 42 -9.50 9.48 -3.94
C LYS A 42 -8.07 10.02 -4.27
N ASP A 43 -7.48 10.86 -3.43
CA ASP A 43 -6.13 11.39 -3.64
C ASP A 43 -5.10 10.44 -3.01
N MET A 44 -3.83 10.58 -3.38
CA MET A 44 -2.77 9.74 -2.82
C MET A 44 -2.56 9.97 -1.32
N PHE A 45 -2.97 11.13 -0.78
CA PHE A 45 -2.85 11.47 0.63
C PHE A 45 -3.86 10.69 1.48
N SER A 46 -5.12 10.59 1.07
CA SER A 46 -6.16 9.79 1.72
C SER A 46 -5.84 8.29 1.72
N VAL A 47 -5.32 7.78 0.60
CA VAL A 47 -4.85 6.38 0.51
C VAL A 47 -3.70 6.14 1.49
N SER A 48 -2.71 7.04 1.50
CA SER A 48 -1.57 6.95 2.42
C SER A 48 -2.05 7.01 3.88
N ARG A 49 -2.90 7.96 4.22
CA ARG A 49 -3.43 8.13 5.57
C ARG A 49 -4.13 6.86 6.08
N MET A 50 -4.95 6.22 5.24
CA MET A 50 -5.55 4.92 5.58
C MET A 50 -4.51 3.82 5.82
N ILE A 51 -3.49 3.72 4.97
CA ILE A 51 -2.44 2.70 5.11
C ILE A 51 -1.60 2.94 6.36
N PHE A 52 -1.29 4.19 6.72
CA PHE A 52 -0.47 4.53 7.89
C PHE A 52 -1.25 4.58 9.22
N ASP A 53 -2.59 4.61 9.20
CA ASP A 53 -3.38 4.70 10.43
C ASP A 53 -3.34 3.39 11.23
N GLU A 54 -2.56 3.35 12.30
CA GLU A 54 -2.40 2.19 13.18
C GLU A 54 -3.72 1.69 13.80
N ARG A 55 -4.76 2.53 13.87
CA ARG A 55 -6.08 2.15 14.38
C ARG A 55 -6.84 1.24 13.41
N LEU A 56 -6.39 1.15 12.17
CA LEU A 56 -6.90 0.23 11.15
C LEU A 56 -5.99 -1.00 11.05
N PRO A 57 -6.52 -2.17 10.63
CA PRO A 57 -7.94 -2.45 10.44
C PRO A 57 -8.66 -2.68 11.77
N LYS A 58 -9.93 -2.25 11.87
CA LYS A 58 -10.77 -2.49 13.05
C LYS A 58 -11.11 -3.98 13.20
N GLU A 59 -11.42 -4.43 14.42
CA GLU A 59 -11.75 -5.85 14.68
C GLU A 59 -12.93 -6.36 13.84
N GLY A 60 -13.95 -5.52 13.62
CA GLY A 60 -15.14 -5.86 12.83
C GLY A 60 -14.93 -5.93 11.31
N TYR A 61 -13.75 -5.60 10.79
CA TYR A 61 -13.52 -5.62 9.34
C TYR A 61 -13.50 -7.04 8.78
N PRO A 62 -13.79 -7.24 7.48
CA PRO A 62 -13.64 -8.52 6.82
C PRO A 62 -12.19 -9.02 6.85
N VAL A 63 -11.98 -10.32 7.04
CA VAL A 63 -10.63 -10.92 7.11
C VAL A 63 -9.79 -10.58 5.88
N TRP A 64 -10.38 -10.67 4.67
CA TRP A 64 -9.69 -10.35 3.42
C TRP A 64 -9.17 -8.90 3.39
N PHE A 65 -9.93 -7.95 3.96
CA PHE A 65 -9.55 -6.54 4.01
C PHE A 65 -8.41 -6.32 5.01
N LYS A 66 -8.45 -7.00 6.17
CA LYS A 66 -7.35 -6.97 7.15
C LYS A 66 -6.05 -7.52 6.56
N VAL A 67 -6.12 -8.65 5.86
CA VAL A 67 -4.96 -9.28 5.22
C VAL A 67 -4.37 -8.37 4.15
N ALA A 68 -5.20 -7.82 3.27
CA ALA A 68 -4.75 -6.89 2.23
C ALA A 68 -4.10 -5.63 2.82
N MET A 69 -4.70 -5.04 3.87
CA MET A 69 -4.14 -3.88 4.55
C MET A 69 -2.79 -4.17 5.21
N ARG A 70 -2.68 -5.30 5.91
CA ARG A 70 -1.40 -5.73 6.51
C ARG A 70 -0.35 -5.99 5.44
N GLY A 71 -0.71 -6.64 4.33
CA GLY A 71 0.18 -6.88 3.21
C GLY A 71 0.76 -5.58 2.63
N LEU A 72 -0.09 -4.58 2.39
CA LEU A 72 0.35 -3.27 1.90
C LEU A 72 1.24 -2.53 2.90
N ARG A 73 0.96 -2.64 4.21
CA ARG A 73 1.85 -2.09 5.25
C ARG A 73 3.21 -2.77 5.28
N ILE A 74 3.23 -4.09 5.21
CA ILE A 74 4.48 -4.86 5.16
C ILE A 74 5.29 -4.46 3.95
N MET A 75 4.65 -4.35 2.77
CA MET A 75 5.33 -3.79 1.60
C MET A 75 5.91 -2.43 1.97
N LEU A 76 5.10 -1.48 2.43
CA LEU A 76 5.61 -0.15 2.76
C LEU A 76 6.77 -0.14 3.79
N TYR A 77 6.78 -1.02 4.79
CA TYR A 77 7.91 -1.18 5.71
C TYR A 77 9.17 -1.77 5.05
N LEU A 78 9.01 -2.57 4.00
CA LEU A 78 10.10 -3.07 3.18
C LEU A 78 10.59 -2.03 2.15
N TYR A 79 9.88 -0.92 1.94
CA TYR A 79 10.25 0.10 0.97
C TYR A 79 11.68 0.66 1.16
N PRO A 80 12.16 0.95 2.39
CA PRO A 80 13.55 1.39 2.60
C PRO A 80 14.58 0.35 2.14
N LEU A 81 14.30 -0.94 2.35
CA LEU A 81 15.17 -2.02 1.86
C LEU A 81 15.19 -2.09 0.33
N VAL A 82 14.03 -1.88 -0.32
CA VAL A 82 13.94 -1.80 -1.78
C VAL A 82 14.72 -0.59 -2.32
N LEU A 83 14.67 0.55 -1.65
CA LEU A 83 15.44 1.75 -2.03
C LEU A 83 16.94 1.54 -1.86
N ILE A 84 17.39 0.98 -0.74
CA ILE A 84 18.80 0.64 -0.51
C ILE A 84 19.28 -0.32 -1.60
N TRP A 85 18.51 -1.37 -1.88
CA TRP A 85 18.84 -2.33 -2.92
C TRP A 85 18.90 -1.68 -4.31
N ALA A 86 17.95 -0.82 -4.65
CA ALA A 86 17.96 -0.09 -5.91
C ALA A 86 19.19 0.83 -6.04
N PHE A 87 19.57 1.51 -4.95
CA PHE A 87 20.78 2.35 -4.92
C PHE A 87 22.03 1.53 -5.23
N PHE A 88 22.21 0.37 -4.59
CA PHE A 88 23.36 -0.51 -4.84
C PHE A 88 23.38 -1.19 -6.20
N VAL A 89 22.22 -1.33 -6.87
CA VAL A 89 22.18 -1.92 -8.23
C VAL A 89 22.41 -0.86 -9.31
N ILE A 90 22.07 0.40 -9.05
CA ILE A 90 22.26 1.51 -10.00
C ILE A 90 23.67 2.11 -9.88
N SER A 91 24.30 2.00 -8.70
CA SER A 91 25.69 2.44 -8.45
C SER A 91 26.70 1.42 -8.96
#